data_AF-A0A947B434-F1
#
_entry.id   AF-A0A947B434-F1
#
_cell.length_a   1.000
_cell.length_b   1.000
_cell.length_c   1.000
_cell.angle_alpha   90.00
_cell.angle_beta   90.00
_cell.angle_gamma   90.00
#
_symmetry.space_group_name_H-M   'P 1'
#
loop_
_entity.id
_entity.type
_entity.pdbx_description
1 polymer ?
#
loop_
_entity_poly.entity_id
_entity_poly.type
_entity_poly.pdbx_seq_one_letter_code
_entity_poly.pdbx_strand_id
1 'polypeptide(L)'
;MKSKVQVRSFVVMLNLIILSTWSGIGSGQDKPDKVDCDIHAGPCRAAIKGTEVSLEISPKPVKAMQDLTFTVSFAGEKPGANPYIDLGMPGMNMGRNR
;
A
#
# COMPACT_ATOMS: atom_id res chain seq x y z
N MET A 1 27.65 -52.21 -25.37
CA MET A 1 26.95 -51.70 -24.17
C MET A 1 27.25 -50.19 -24.01
N LYS A 2 26.58 -49.30 -24.75
CA LYS A 2 26.81 -47.83 -24.70
C LYS A 2 25.58 -47.00 -24.29
N SER A 3 24.45 -47.66 -23.96
CA SER A 3 23.15 -46.98 -23.77
C SER A 3 22.84 -46.58 -22.31
N LYS A 4 23.42 -47.25 -21.31
CA LYS A 4 23.04 -47.03 -19.89
C LYS A 4 23.70 -45.82 -19.21
N VAL A 5 24.87 -45.38 -19.70
CA VAL A 5 25.62 -44.25 -19.11
C VAL A 5 25.10 -42.90 -19.60
N GLN A 6 24.75 -42.81 -20.89
CA GLN A 6 24.29 -41.56 -21.51
C GLN A 6 22.89 -41.14 -21.02
N VAL A 7 22.00 -42.10 -20.75
CA VAL A 7 20.66 -41.85 -20.20
C VAL A 7 20.71 -41.39 -18.75
N ARG A 8 21.63 -41.93 -17.93
CA ARG A 8 21.79 -41.51 -16.53
C ARG A 8 22.32 -40.08 -16.39
N SER A 9 23.23 -39.64 -17.25
CA SER A 9 23.74 -38.25 -17.22
C SER A 9 22.70 -37.20 -17.63
N PHE A 10 21.78 -37.52 -18.54
CA PHE A 10 20.73 -36.58 -18.97
C PHE A 10 19.67 -36.34 -17.87
N VAL A 11 19.31 -37.36 -17.09
CA VAL A 11 18.30 -37.23 -16.02
C VAL A 11 18.82 -36.39 -14.85
N VAL A 12 20.13 -36.46 -14.56
CA VAL A 12 20.76 -35.66 -13.49
C VAL A 12 20.86 -34.18 -13.89
N MET A 13 21.19 -33.90 -15.16
CA MET A 13 21.25 -32.52 -15.67
C MET A 13 19.86 -31.86 -15.76
N LEU A 14 18.82 -32.61 -16.15
CA LEU A 14 17.46 -32.07 -16.23
C LEU A 14 16.84 -31.76 -14.84
N ASN A 15 17.18 -32.54 -13.81
CA ASN A 15 16.74 -32.26 -12.42
C ASN A 15 17.48 -31.07 -11.80
N LEU A 16 18.69 -30.75 -12.24
CA LEU A 16 19.47 -29.62 -11.71
C LEU A 16 18.99 -28.25 -12.25
N ILE A 17 18.38 -28.23 -13.44
CA ILE A 17 17.88 -27.00 -14.08
C ILE A 17 16.52 -26.58 -13.49
N ILE A 18 15.71 -27.53 -13.00
CA ILE A 18 14.37 -27.24 -12.45
C ILE A 18 14.45 -26.67 -11.01
N LEU A 19 15.55 -26.90 -10.28
CA LEU A 19 15.73 -26.34 -8.93
C LEU A 19 16.28 -24.90 -8.89
N SER A 20 16.84 -24.37 -9.97
CA SER A 20 17.50 -23.06 -9.96
C SER A 20 16.58 -21.88 -10.32
N THR A 21 15.34 -22.13 -10.74
CA THR A 21 14.40 -21.07 -11.16
C THR A 21 13.41 -20.63 -10.08
N TRP A 22 13.46 -21.21 -8.87
CA TRP A 22 12.60 -20.79 -7.75
C TRP A 22 13.28 -19.72 -6.89
N SER A 23 13.52 -18.55 -7.47
CA SER A 23 13.93 -17.37 -6.69
C SER A 23 13.27 -16.14 -7.26
N GLY A 24 12.05 -15.91 -6.79
CA GLY A 24 11.28 -14.73 -7.18
C GLY A 24 9.90 -14.64 -6.54
N ILE A 25 9.68 -15.16 -5.33
CA ILE A 25 8.55 -14.68 -4.52
C ILE A 25 8.98 -13.32 -3.99
N GLY A 26 8.67 -12.27 -4.76
CA GLY A 26 8.77 -10.91 -4.28
C GLY A 26 7.83 -10.74 -3.10
N SER A 27 8.37 -10.68 -1.89
CA SER A 27 7.63 -10.12 -0.76
C SER A 27 7.46 -8.63 -1.04
N GLY A 28 6.22 -8.21 -1.30
CA GLY A 28 5.87 -6.80 -1.27
C GLY A 28 6.23 -6.27 0.12
N GLN A 29 7.27 -5.44 0.19
CA GLN A 29 7.61 -4.73 1.41
C GLN A 29 6.57 -3.63 1.60
N ASP A 30 5.50 -3.93 2.34
CA ASP A 30 4.64 -2.91 2.93
C ASP A 30 5.51 -2.12 3.92
N LYS A 31 6.05 -0.99 3.47
CA LYS A 31 6.61 0.00 4.38
C LYS A 31 5.45 0.50 5.24
N PRO A 32 5.58 0.51 6.58
CA PRO A 32 4.51 1.02 7.42
C PRO A 32 4.25 2.48 7.04
N ASP A 33 3.02 2.77 6.62
CA ASP A 33 2.57 4.13 6.38
C ASP A 33 2.82 4.95 7.65
N LYS A 34 3.69 5.94 7.52
CA LYS A 34 4.07 6.79 8.65
C LYS A 34 2.83 7.60 9.05
N VAL A 35 2.41 7.47 10.30
CA VAL A 35 1.32 8.29 10.86
C VAL A 35 1.78 9.74 10.87
N ASP A 36 1.16 10.57 10.03
CA ASP A 36 1.60 11.95 9.77
C ASP A 36 1.11 12.94 10.84
N CYS A 37 0.09 12.57 11.61
CA CYS A 37 -0.60 13.44 12.57
C CYS A 37 -1.45 12.67 13.59
N ASP A 38 -1.81 13.33 14.70
CA ASP A 38 -2.85 12.85 15.64
C ASP A 38 -4.22 13.42 15.26
N ILE A 39 -5.08 12.56 14.69
CA ILE A 39 -6.43 12.91 14.24
C ILE A 39 -7.39 13.27 15.38
N HIS A 40 -7.07 12.92 16.63
CA HIS A 40 -7.93 13.22 17.78
C HIS A 40 -7.73 14.65 18.29
N ALA A 41 -6.54 15.22 18.09
CA ALA A 41 -6.17 16.53 18.63
C ALA A 41 -6.58 17.69 17.70
N GLY A 42 -6.55 17.48 16.38
CA GLY A 42 -6.61 18.61 15.45
C GLY A 42 -6.75 18.18 13.98
N PRO A 43 -6.83 19.17 13.08
CA PRO A 43 -6.71 18.91 11.65
C PRO A 43 -5.29 18.47 11.29
N CYS A 44 -5.18 17.52 10.35
CA CYS A 44 -3.93 17.11 9.75
C CYS A 44 -3.58 18.03 8.58
N ARG A 45 -2.33 18.48 8.49
CA ARG A 45 -1.90 19.43 7.45
C ARG A 45 -0.70 18.89 6.69
N ALA A 46 -0.71 19.07 5.38
CA ALA A 46 0.39 18.72 4.49
C ALA A 46 0.56 19.77 3.40
N ALA A 47 1.79 20.02 2.98
CA ALA A 47 2.09 20.89 1.83
C ALA A 47 2.35 20.03 0.59
N ILE A 48 1.55 20.21 -0.46
CA ILE A 48 1.67 19.48 -1.73
C ILE A 48 1.85 20.50 -2.84
N LYS A 49 3.01 20.50 -3.49
CA LYS A 49 3.34 21.41 -4.62
C LYS A 49 3.07 22.89 -4.33
N GLY A 50 3.24 23.33 -3.08
CA GLY A 50 3.03 24.72 -2.68
C GLY A 50 1.60 25.09 -2.26
N THR A 51 0.64 24.15 -2.32
CA THR A 51 -0.68 24.29 -1.70
C THR A 51 -0.67 23.59 -0.34
N GLU A 52 -1.17 24.26 0.69
CA GLU A 52 -1.42 23.64 1.98
C GLU A 52 -2.78 22.94 1.94
N VAL A 53 -2.80 21.65 2.27
CA VAL A 53 -4.00 20.83 2.36
C VAL A 53 -4.23 20.50 3.82
N SER A 54 -5.45 20.74 4.31
CA SER A 54 -5.85 20.45 5.68
C SER A 54 -7.07 19.52 5.70
N LEU A 55 -6.94 18.39 6.38
CA LEU A 55 -7.99 17.41 6.62
C LEU A 55 -8.43 17.48 8.09
N GLU A 56 -9.71 17.80 8.32
CA GLU A 56 -10.33 17.77 9.64
C GLU A 56 -11.38 16.67 9.74
N ILE A 57 -11.37 15.93 10.85
CA ILE A 57 -12.34 14.88 11.17
C ILE A 57 -13.09 15.30 12.43
N SER A 58 -14.42 15.25 12.39
CA SER A 58 -15.28 15.58 13.53
C SER A 58 -16.39 14.54 13.72
N PRO A 59 -16.91 14.36 14.96
CA PRO A 59 -16.51 15.03 16.20
C PRO A 59 -15.21 14.46 16.81
N LYS A 60 -14.56 15.28 17.67
CA LYS A 60 -13.35 14.90 18.43
C LYS A 60 -13.72 14.50 19.87
N PRO A 61 -13.02 13.53 20.49
CA PRO A 61 -12.04 12.64 19.87
C PRO A 61 -12.74 11.72 18.85
N VAL A 62 -12.03 11.38 17.76
CA VAL A 62 -12.56 10.46 16.75
C VAL A 62 -12.83 9.11 17.40
N LYS A 63 -14.06 8.59 17.25
CA LYS A 63 -14.47 7.28 17.75
C LYS A 63 -14.96 6.39 16.62
N ALA A 64 -14.83 5.09 16.81
CA ALA A 64 -15.41 4.09 15.93
C ALA A 64 -16.93 4.01 16.11
N MET A 65 -17.61 3.50 15.07
CA MET A 65 -19.06 3.24 15.07
C MET A 65 -19.94 4.47 15.34
N GLN A 66 -19.47 5.64 14.94
CA GLN A 66 -20.27 6.87 14.91
C GLN A 66 -20.11 7.53 13.55
N ASP A 67 -21.05 8.40 13.20
CA ASP A 67 -20.93 9.21 12.00
C ASP A 67 -19.77 10.21 12.17
N LEU A 68 -18.91 10.24 11.15
CA LEU A 68 -17.77 11.15 11.07
C LEU A 68 -17.95 12.09 9.89
N THR A 69 -17.66 13.37 10.12
CA THR A 69 -17.60 14.38 9.06
C THR A 69 -16.14 14.65 8.72
N PHE A 70 -15.82 14.52 7.42
CA PHE A 70 -14.50 14.82 6.87
C PHE A 70 -14.56 16.15 6.12
N THR A 71 -13.70 17.08 6.49
CA THR A 71 -13.59 18.39 5.82
C THR A 71 -12.19 18.54 5.25
N VAL A 72 -12.11 18.73 3.93
CA VAL A 72 -10.85 19.02 3.23
C VAL A 72 -10.84 20.49 2.83
N SER A 73 -9.77 21.19 3.20
CA SER A 73 -9.55 22.59 2.86
C SER A 73 -8.19 22.78 2.20
N PHE A 74 -8.13 23.76 1.30
CA PHE A 74 -6.94 24.09 0.51
C PHE A 74 -6.60 25.56 0.72
N ALA A 75 -5.38 25.85 1.14
CA ALA A 75 -4.82 27.20 1.12
C ALA A 75 -3.82 27.28 -0.03
N GLY A 76 -4.22 27.97 -1.11
CA GLY A 76 -3.45 28.07 -2.35
C GLY A 76 -4.28 27.70 -3.58
N GLU A 77 -3.61 27.14 -4.60
CA GLU A 77 -4.26 26.72 -5.83
C GLU A 77 -5.19 25.52 -5.57
N LYS A 78 -6.42 25.61 -6.05
CA LYS A 78 -7.42 24.54 -5.92
C LYS A 78 -7.07 23.38 -6.85
N PRO A 79 -7.36 22.12 -6.45
CA PRO A 79 -7.12 20.98 -7.33
C PRO A 79 -8.01 21.06 -8.58
N GLY A 80 -7.47 20.66 -9.74
CA GLY A 80 -8.19 20.62 -11.01
C GLY A 80 -9.27 19.53 -11.11
N ALA A 81 -9.39 18.68 -10.08
CA ALA A 81 -10.41 17.66 -9.93
C ALA A 81 -10.87 17.59 -8.47
N ASN A 82 -12.07 17.05 -8.25
CA ASN A 82 -12.58 16.86 -6.89
C ASN A 82 -11.66 15.91 -6.09
N PRO A 83 -11.31 16.26 -4.85
CA PRO A 83 -10.56 15.37 -3.99
C PRO A 83 -11.41 14.15 -3.62
N TYR A 84 -10.73 13.03 -3.37
CA TYR A 84 -11.33 11.81 -2.81
C TYR A 84 -10.58 11.43 -1.52
N ILE A 85 -11.28 10.76 -0.61
CA ILE A 85 -10.73 10.27 0.65
C ILE A 85 -10.77 8.74 0.62
N ASP A 86 -9.60 8.12 0.75
CA ASP A 86 -9.47 6.66 0.82
C ASP A 86 -9.28 6.24 2.29
N LEU A 87 -10.19 5.42 2.80
CA LEU A 87 -10.18 4.93 4.18
C LEU A 87 -9.64 3.49 4.22
N GLY A 88 -8.34 3.36 3.99
CA GLY A 88 -7.63 2.10 4.12
C GLY A 88 -7.30 1.74 5.57
N MET A 89 -7.20 0.44 5.87
CA MET A 89 -6.62 -0.05 7.12
C MET A 89 -5.44 -0.99 6.81
N PRO A 90 -4.33 -0.90 7.56
CA PRO A 90 -3.24 -1.85 7.43
C PRO A 90 -3.71 -3.29 7.59
N GLY A 91 -3.26 -4.18 6.70
CA GLY A 91 -3.59 -5.62 6.77
C GLY A 91 -4.99 -6.00 6.31
N MET A 92 -5.77 -5.08 5.71
CA MET A 92 -7.09 -5.37 5.15
C MET A 92 -7.23 -4.82 3.72
N ASN A 93 -7.65 -5.67 2.77
CA ASN A 93 -7.99 -5.22 1.42
C ASN A 93 -9.46 -4.75 1.40
N MET A 94 -9.66 -3.45 1.57
CA MET A 94 -10.98 -2.80 1.55
C MET A 94 -11.47 -2.50 0.12
N GLY A 95 -10.70 -2.86 -0.92
CA GLY A 95 -10.94 -2.38 -2.28
C GLY A 95 -10.70 -0.88 -2.41
N ARG A 96 -11.12 -0.28 -3.54
CA ARG A 96 -11.03 1.16 -3.74
C ARG A 96 -12.21 1.83 -3.03
N ASN A 97 -11.94 2.65 -2.01
CA ASN A 97 -12.96 3.47 -1.37
C ASN A 97 -12.97 4.85 -2.07
N ARG A 98 -13.69 4.94 -3.19
CA ARG A 98 -13.72 6.11 -4.10
C ARG A 98 -15.12 6.40 -4.58
#